data_AF-A0A8H4KN05-F1
#
_entry.id   AF-A0A8H4KN05-F1
#
_cell.length_a   1.000
_cell.length_b   1.000
_cell.length_c   1.000
_cell.angle_alpha   90.00
_cell.angle_beta   90.00
_cell.angle_gamma   90.00
#
_symmetry.space_group_name_H-M   'P 1'
#
loop_
_entity.id
_entity.type
_entity.pdbx_description
1 polymer ?
#
loop_
_entity_poly.entity_id
_entity_poly.type
_entity_poly.pdbx_seq_one_letter_code
_entity_poly.pdbx_strand_id
1 'polypeptide(L)'
;MTMTTTKTLATLASILLAGTTQAFQLRQPPPIDLVKGFDWKDPFSLEVMAAFQPSCEAKASFEALEYTLHELMEPPPQGLKPWAQGLKKSFAGREYPGGWSGLDHHLHGRSLLLMDYHKLPLSVREWIEEQERTDGDGKALFAILDKPEDDKDEIEQVVDFPAADKIDRSNDEQRVAIFAPGAIYGILPLWAAEGSECKDQLSDLTRYKTTPVEGGVAAWVEHSEPKDHKTEFNIRAQVLKASDAEINQDKKSETHTASNRTRLVPGPPTGFSLAGRHGLVFSQAYLGKEDGLLIMIWIMDPAIQGKMIKRSTNTDTAMWCILGTKQNDTGKSAQHQSQ
;
A
#
# COMPACT_ATOMS: atom_id res chain seq x y z
N MET A 1 -75.54 -27.72 57.40
CA MET A 1 -75.13 -28.40 56.15
C MET A 1 -74.74 -27.29 55.19
N THR A 2 -73.53 -27.14 54.67
CA THR A 2 -72.39 -28.05 54.45
C THR A 2 -71.10 -27.21 54.51
N MET A 3 -70.07 -27.79 55.11
CA MET A 3 -68.71 -27.26 55.15
C MET A 3 -68.12 -27.17 53.73
N THR A 4 -67.34 -26.13 53.45
CA THR A 4 -66.29 -26.19 52.42
C THR A 4 -65.03 -25.51 52.93
N THR A 5 -64.16 -26.37 53.45
CA THR A 5 -62.74 -26.16 53.68
C THR A 5 -62.03 -26.07 52.33
N THR A 6 -61.13 -25.12 52.13
CA THR A 6 -60.00 -25.35 51.22
C THR A 6 -58.74 -24.63 51.70
N LYS A 7 -57.70 -25.46 51.80
CA LYS A 7 -56.38 -25.21 52.36
C LYS A 7 -55.44 -24.63 51.30
N THR A 8 -54.61 -23.70 51.77
CA THR A 8 -53.15 -23.63 51.59
C THR A 8 -52.55 -23.97 50.22
N LEU A 9 -51.83 -23.02 49.62
CA LEU A 9 -50.53 -23.27 48.97
C LEU A 9 -49.80 -21.93 48.73
N ALA A 10 -49.01 -21.51 49.72
CA ALA A 10 -48.01 -20.47 49.55
C ALA A 10 -46.77 -21.11 48.89
N THR A 11 -46.59 -20.86 47.59
CA THR A 11 -45.44 -21.36 46.83
C THR A 11 -44.31 -20.32 46.87
N LEU A 12 -43.21 -20.75 47.51
CA LEU A 12 -41.82 -20.31 47.40
C LEU A 12 -41.53 -19.18 46.38
N ALA A 13 -41.35 -17.96 46.90
CA ALA A 13 -40.62 -16.90 46.22
C ALA A 13 -39.12 -17.04 46.54
N SER A 14 -38.37 -17.70 45.67
CA SER A 14 -36.91 -17.68 45.70
C SER A 14 -36.38 -18.07 44.32
N ILE A 15 -35.23 -17.51 43.96
CA ILE A 15 -34.42 -17.76 42.75
C ILE A 15 -34.77 -16.84 41.58
N LEU A 16 -34.19 -15.63 41.56
CA LEU A 16 -33.67 -14.97 40.35
C LEU A 16 -32.61 -13.92 40.76
N LEU A 17 -31.52 -14.34 41.41
CA LEU A 17 -30.27 -13.56 41.50
C LEU A 17 -29.11 -14.41 40.98
N ALA A 18 -29.18 -14.79 39.70
CA ALA A 18 -28.06 -15.41 39.01
C ALA A 18 -28.15 -15.06 37.52
N GLY A 19 -27.60 -13.91 37.13
CA GLY A 19 -27.58 -13.57 35.71
C GLY A 19 -27.14 -12.17 35.37
N THR A 20 -25.94 -11.74 35.76
CA THR A 20 -25.32 -10.53 35.16
C THR A 20 -23.80 -10.58 34.99
N THR A 21 -23.13 -11.72 35.19
CA THR A 21 -21.66 -11.80 35.01
C THR A 21 -21.19 -11.99 33.56
N GLN A 22 -22.09 -12.01 32.57
CA GLN A 22 -21.69 -12.19 31.15
C GLN A 22 -21.37 -10.89 30.39
N ALA A 23 -21.38 -9.70 31.01
CA ALA A 23 -21.41 -8.45 30.24
C ALA A 23 -20.05 -7.77 29.97
N PHE A 24 -18.91 -8.29 30.44
CA PHE A 24 -17.61 -7.64 30.19
C PHE A 24 -16.48 -8.64 29.92
N GLN A 25 -16.62 -9.46 28.88
CA GLN A 25 -15.42 -9.82 28.12
C GLN A 25 -14.99 -8.57 27.36
N LEU A 26 -14.24 -7.70 28.03
CA LEU A 26 -13.45 -6.66 27.39
C LEU A 26 -12.60 -7.40 26.35
N ARG A 27 -13.03 -7.37 25.09
CA ARG A 27 -12.22 -7.88 23.98
C ARG A 27 -10.90 -7.12 24.08
N GLN A 28 -9.81 -7.86 24.26
CA GLN A 28 -8.50 -7.25 24.20
C GLN A 28 -8.40 -6.48 22.87
N PRO A 29 -7.84 -5.26 22.88
CA PRO A 29 -7.60 -4.56 21.64
C PRO A 29 -6.80 -5.49 20.71
N PRO A 30 -7.07 -5.45 19.40
CA PRO A 30 -6.28 -6.22 18.45
C PRO A 30 -4.79 -5.88 18.62
N PRO A 31 -3.89 -6.86 18.43
CA PRO A 31 -2.45 -6.62 18.54
C PRO A 31 -2.00 -5.59 17.51
N ILE A 32 -0.95 -4.84 17.82
CA ILE A 32 -0.33 -3.91 16.87
C ILE A 32 0.50 -4.75 15.90
N ASP A 33 0.18 -4.68 14.61
CA ASP A 33 0.83 -5.45 13.56
C ASP A 33 1.55 -4.55 12.55
N LEU A 34 2.60 -5.07 11.91
CA LEU A 34 3.22 -4.42 10.75
C LEU A 34 2.30 -4.57 9.54
N VAL A 35 2.01 -3.46 8.85
CA VAL A 35 1.19 -3.47 7.64
C VAL A 35 1.82 -4.36 6.56
N LYS A 36 0.98 -5.09 5.85
CA LYS A 36 1.43 -6.00 4.80
C LYS A 36 2.15 -5.23 3.69
N GLY A 37 3.35 -5.67 3.35
CA GLY A 37 4.17 -5.03 2.30
C GLY A 37 4.94 -3.80 2.77
N PHE A 38 4.94 -3.50 4.07
CA PHE A 38 5.81 -2.47 4.63
C PHE A 38 7.25 -3.02 4.78
N ASP A 39 8.03 -2.89 3.71
CA ASP A 39 9.42 -3.38 3.65
C ASP A 39 10.46 -2.27 3.87
N TRP A 40 10.03 -1.08 4.27
CA TRP A 40 10.88 0.10 4.43
C TRP A 40 11.72 0.02 5.71
N LYS A 41 13.01 0.31 5.57
CA LYS A 41 13.98 0.40 6.66
C LYS A 41 14.95 1.53 6.36
N ASP A 42 15.54 2.12 7.38
CA ASP A 42 16.55 3.16 7.22
C ASP A 42 17.73 2.65 6.35
N PRO A 43 17.85 3.13 5.10
CA PRO A 43 18.91 2.70 4.22
C PRO A 43 20.25 3.34 4.57
N PHE A 44 20.28 4.32 5.48
CA PHE A 44 21.46 5.12 5.80
C PHE A 44 22.26 4.62 7.00
N SER A 45 21.96 3.42 7.49
CA SER A 45 22.80 2.76 8.50
C SER A 45 24.24 2.55 8.01
N LEU A 46 25.20 2.60 8.93
CA LEU A 46 26.63 2.50 8.60
C LEU A 46 26.99 1.19 7.87
N GLU A 47 26.32 0.10 8.21
CA GLU A 47 26.54 -1.21 7.58
C GLU A 47 26.10 -1.21 6.11
N VAL A 48 24.90 -0.72 5.84
CA VAL A 48 24.34 -0.68 4.48
C VAL A 48 25.10 0.31 3.60
N MET A 49 25.45 1.48 4.15
CA MET A 49 26.14 2.53 3.41
C MET A 49 27.64 2.30 3.25
N ALA A 50 28.25 1.27 3.85
CA ALA A 50 29.66 0.96 3.63
C ALA A 50 29.97 0.66 2.15
N ALA A 51 29.01 0.08 1.43
CA ALA A 51 29.09 -0.25 0.01
C ALA A 51 28.80 0.93 -0.93
N PHE A 52 28.27 2.04 -0.42
CA PHE A 52 27.75 3.13 -1.24
C PHE A 52 28.27 4.50 -0.81
N GLN A 53 28.38 5.40 -1.77
CA GLN A 53 28.59 6.83 -1.52
C GLN A 53 27.48 7.62 -2.21
N PRO A 54 26.97 8.69 -1.59
CA PRO A 54 26.04 9.57 -2.27
C PRO A 54 26.77 10.25 -3.42
N SER A 55 26.31 10.00 -4.65
CA SER A 55 26.66 10.85 -5.79
C SER A 55 26.00 12.23 -5.67
N CYS A 56 24.89 12.27 -4.94
CA CYS A 56 24.14 13.47 -4.62
C CYS A 56 23.22 13.23 -3.43
N GLU A 57 22.90 14.30 -2.71
CA GLU A 57 21.99 14.30 -1.56
C GLU A 57 21.02 15.49 -1.67
N ALA A 58 19.76 15.24 -1.34
CA ALA A 58 18.74 16.25 -1.14
C ALA A 58 18.07 16.05 0.22
N LYS A 59 17.68 17.17 0.85
CA LYS A 59 16.96 17.19 2.12
C LYS A 59 15.82 18.17 2.02
N ALA A 60 14.68 17.82 2.60
CA ALA A 60 13.53 18.71 2.72
C ALA A 60 12.82 18.49 4.07
N SER A 61 12.28 19.56 4.62
CA SER A 61 11.63 19.57 5.94
C SER A 61 10.22 20.10 5.78
N PHE A 62 9.26 19.47 6.45
CA PHE A 62 7.84 19.78 6.33
C PHE A 62 7.18 19.79 7.70
N GLU A 63 6.18 20.66 7.85
CA GLU A 63 5.31 20.71 9.02
C GLU A 63 3.96 20.10 8.67
N ALA A 64 3.41 19.31 9.59
CA ALA A 64 2.08 18.74 9.51
C ALA A 64 1.38 18.76 10.87
N LEU A 65 0.07 18.53 10.86
CA LEU A 65 -0.69 18.20 12.05
C LEU A 65 -0.97 16.71 12.07
N GLU A 66 -0.61 16.02 13.15
CA GLU A 66 -0.86 14.61 13.37
C GLU A 66 -2.04 14.42 14.31
N TYR A 67 -3.06 13.74 13.80
CA TYR A 67 -4.28 13.35 14.49
C TYR A 67 -4.40 11.83 14.52
N THR A 68 -5.29 11.33 15.36
CA THR A 68 -5.68 9.94 15.40
C THR A 68 -7.10 9.77 14.84
N LEU A 69 -7.44 8.55 14.41
CA LEU A 69 -8.81 8.24 14.00
C LEU A 69 -9.82 8.40 15.16
N HIS A 70 -9.37 8.39 16.41
CA HIS A 70 -10.19 8.77 17.57
C HIS A 70 -10.72 10.20 17.47
N GLU A 71 -9.87 11.12 17.02
CA GLU A 71 -10.12 12.56 16.97
C GLU A 71 -10.87 12.97 15.69
N LEU A 72 -11.22 12.01 14.83
CA LEU A 72 -11.89 12.27 13.56
C LEU A 72 -13.20 13.06 13.74
N MET A 73 -13.94 12.83 14.81
CA MET A 73 -15.23 13.48 15.07
C MET A 73 -15.12 14.71 15.98
N GLU A 74 -13.92 15.03 16.48
CA GLU A 74 -13.69 16.20 17.33
C GLU A 74 -13.56 17.46 16.46
N PRO A 75 -14.12 18.61 16.91
CA PRO A 75 -14.00 19.86 16.17
C PRO A 75 -12.54 20.36 16.16
N PRO A 76 -12.13 21.13 15.13
CA PRO A 76 -10.86 21.82 15.16
C PRO A 76 -10.74 22.77 16.37
N PRO A 77 -9.54 22.95 16.95
CA PRO A 77 -8.26 22.38 16.50
C PRO A 77 -7.97 20.97 17.02
N GLN A 78 -8.83 20.38 17.86
CA GLN A 78 -8.62 19.07 18.48
C GLN A 78 -8.84 17.89 17.53
N GLY A 79 -9.50 18.09 16.40
CA GLY A 79 -9.79 17.01 15.48
C GLY A 79 -10.14 17.44 14.06
N LEU A 80 -10.68 16.48 13.31
CA LEU A 80 -10.88 16.55 11.87
C LEU A 80 -12.36 16.54 11.46
N LYS A 81 -13.27 16.95 12.37
CA LYS A 81 -14.73 16.83 12.15
C LYS A 81 -15.24 17.35 10.79
N PRO A 82 -14.82 18.54 10.29
CA PRO A 82 -15.29 19.03 8.98
C PRO A 82 -15.02 18.06 7.83
N TRP A 83 -13.93 17.29 7.91
CA TRP A 83 -13.52 16.35 6.87
C TRP A 83 -13.95 14.91 7.13
N ALA A 84 -14.60 14.62 8.26
CA ALA A 84 -14.85 13.27 8.72
C ALA A 84 -15.64 12.40 7.71
N GLN A 85 -16.62 12.99 7.01
CA GLN A 85 -17.42 12.27 6.02
C GLN A 85 -16.62 11.98 4.75
N GLY A 86 -15.90 12.98 4.23
CA GLY A 86 -14.98 12.80 3.10
C GLY A 86 -13.93 11.72 3.38
N LEU A 87 -13.32 11.74 4.57
CA LEU A 87 -12.31 10.76 4.98
C LEU A 87 -12.87 9.34 5.10
N LYS A 88 -14.07 9.19 5.69
CA LYS A 88 -14.76 7.89 5.75
C LYS A 88 -15.01 7.33 4.35
N LYS A 89 -15.45 8.15 3.40
CA LYS A 89 -15.67 7.72 2.01
C LYS A 89 -14.36 7.38 1.30
N SER A 90 -13.33 8.19 1.49
CA SER A 90 -12.02 8.02 0.84
C SER A 90 -11.34 6.72 1.24
N PHE A 91 -11.35 6.43 2.55
CA PHE A 91 -10.60 5.30 3.12
C PHE A 91 -11.46 4.07 3.41
N ALA A 92 -12.78 4.13 3.23
CA ALA A 92 -13.66 2.97 3.41
C ALA A 92 -13.23 1.80 2.52
N GLY A 93 -13.04 0.63 3.16
CA GLY A 93 -12.69 -0.61 2.46
C GLY A 93 -11.23 -0.70 1.99
N ARG A 94 -10.39 0.30 2.34
CA ARG A 94 -8.96 0.31 2.00
C ARG A 94 -8.11 -0.17 3.15
N GLU A 95 -6.98 -0.79 2.81
CA GLU A 95 -5.95 -1.15 3.78
C GLU A 95 -5.25 0.13 4.26
N TYR A 96 -5.02 0.24 5.56
CA TYR A 96 -4.30 1.37 6.14
C TYR A 96 -2.81 1.19 5.84
N PRO A 97 -2.11 2.17 5.25
CA PRO A 97 -0.72 2.00 4.79
C PRO A 97 0.31 2.05 5.92
N GLY A 98 -0.13 2.22 7.17
CA GLY A 98 0.73 2.21 8.36
C GLY A 98 1.00 3.61 8.92
N GLY A 99 1.46 3.66 10.17
CA GLY A 99 2.07 4.86 10.76
C GLY A 99 3.51 5.07 10.30
N TRP A 100 4.26 5.90 11.02
CA TRP A 100 5.66 6.21 10.69
C TRP A 100 6.58 4.99 10.60
N SER A 101 6.33 3.97 11.41
CA SER A 101 7.07 2.70 11.42
C SER A 101 6.39 1.57 10.65
N GLY A 102 5.35 1.89 9.87
CA GLY A 102 4.55 0.89 9.16
C GLY A 102 3.59 0.08 10.04
N LEU A 103 3.45 0.45 11.31
CA LEU A 103 2.56 -0.24 12.25
C LEU A 103 1.10 0.20 12.07
N ASP A 104 0.17 -0.75 12.15
CA ASP A 104 -1.27 -0.50 12.30
C ASP A 104 -1.67 -0.67 13.77
N HIS A 105 -1.89 0.45 14.45
CA HIS A 105 -2.43 0.45 15.82
C HIS A 105 -3.92 0.10 15.89
N HIS A 106 -4.55 -0.10 14.72
CA HIS A 106 -5.96 -0.40 14.50
C HIS A 106 -6.94 0.65 15.03
N LEU A 107 -8.12 0.69 14.40
CA LEU A 107 -9.25 1.50 14.83
C LEU A 107 -8.81 2.94 15.16
N HIS A 108 -9.07 3.37 16.39
CA HIS A 108 -8.84 4.71 16.91
C HIS A 108 -7.37 5.11 17.02
N GLY A 109 -6.43 4.16 17.04
CA GLY A 109 -5.00 4.44 17.17
C GLY A 109 -4.29 4.76 15.85
N ARG A 110 -4.99 4.67 14.70
CA ARG A 110 -4.42 5.00 13.39
C ARG A 110 -4.14 6.49 13.28
N SER A 111 -2.95 6.83 12.81
CA SER A 111 -2.48 8.22 12.64
C SER A 111 -2.89 8.77 11.27
N LEU A 112 -3.23 10.05 11.24
CA LEU A 112 -3.55 10.83 10.06
C LEU A 112 -2.78 12.15 10.12
N LEU A 113 -2.05 12.47 9.07
CA LEU A 113 -1.39 13.75 8.86
C LEU A 113 -2.31 14.65 8.06
N LEU A 114 -2.46 15.89 8.51
CA LEU A 114 -3.09 16.99 7.78
C LEU A 114 -2.00 18.00 7.39
N MET A 115 -1.96 18.32 6.10
CA MET A 115 -1.10 19.36 5.54
C MET A 115 -1.90 20.27 4.61
N ASP A 116 -1.52 21.54 4.54
CA ASP A 116 -2.00 22.44 3.49
C ASP A 116 -1.54 21.92 2.12
N TYR A 117 -2.46 21.76 1.17
CA TYR A 117 -2.15 21.11 -0.11
C TYR A 117 -1.08 21.87 -0.90
N HIS A 118 -1.17 23.20 -0.94
CA HIS A 118 -0.16 24.07 -1.58
C HIS A 118 1.25 24.00 -0.95
N LYS A 119 1.40 23.44 0.26
CA LYS A 119 2.71 23.22 0.91
C LYS A 119 3.38 21.93 0.47
N LEU A 120 2.65 21.02 -0.18
CA LEU A 120 3.23 19.84 -0.78
C LEU A 120 4.10 20.24 -1.99
N PRO A 121 5.28 19.62 -2.17
CA PRO A 121 6.10 19.81 -3.37
C PRO A 121 5.29 19.56 -4.63
N LEU A 122 5.57 20.29 -5.71
CA LEU A 122 4.77 20.18 -6.94
C LEU A 122 4.81 18.75 -7.52
N SER A 123 5.98 18.11 -7.47
CA SER A 123 6.18 16.71 -7.86
C SER A 123 5.27 15.73 -7.11
N VAL A 124 5.03 15.97 -5.82
CA VAL A 124 4.13 15.16 -4.99
C VAL A 124 2.68 15.40 -5.40
N ARG A 125 2.28 16.67 -5.61
CA ARG A 125 0.93 17.00 -6.06
C ARG A 125 0.59 16.38 -7.40
N GLU A 126 1.47 16.53 -8.39
CA GLU A 126 1.31 15.95 -9.73
C GLU A 126 1.22 14.42 -9.69
N TRP A 127 2.01 13.78 -8.82
CA TRP A 127 1.91 12.33 -8.61
C TRP A 127 0.56 11.94 -8.02
N ILE A 128 0.10 12.61 -6.95
CA ILE A 128 -1.21 12.33 -6.31
C ILE A 128 -2.33 12.43 -7.35
N GLU A 129 -2.35 13.52 -8.12
CA GLU A 129 -3.39 13.78 -9.13
C GLU A 129 -3.42 12.70 -10.20
N GLU A 130 -2.25 12.23 -10.64
CA GLU A 130 -2.17 11.14 -11.60
C GLU A 130 -2.67 9.81 -11.01
N GLN A 131 -2.37 9.54 -9.74
CA GLN A 131 -2.87 8.34 -9.06
C GLN A 131 -4.39 8.37 -8.87
N GLU A 132 -4.97 9.54 -8.57
CA GLU A 132 -6.42 9.70 -8.45
C GLU A 132 -7.14 9.56 -9.80
N ARG A 133 -6.54 10.07 -10.89
CA ARG A 133 -7.07 9.89 -12.26
C ARG A 133 -7.03 8.44 -12.72
N THR A 134 -6.00 7.71 -12.32
CA THR A 134 -5.78 6.34 -12.73
C THR A 134 -6.33 5.36 -11.68
N ASP A 135 -6.13 4.07 -11.90
CA ASP A 135 -6.36 3.04 -10.86
C ASP A 135 -5.02 2.51 -10.36
N GLY A 136 -4.05 3.41 -10.21
CA GLY A 136 -2.70 3.09 -9.77
C GLY A 136 -2.62 2.76 -8.28
N ASP A 137 -1.49 2.19 -7.87
CA ASP A 137 -1.25 1.75 -6.48
C ASP A 137 -1.31 2.90 -5.47
N GLY A 138 -1.14 4.15 -5.90
CA GLY A 138 -1.22 5.33 -5.05
C GLY A 138 -2.63 5.90 -4.85
N LYS A 139 -3.65 5.31 -5.49
CA LYS A 139 -5.01 5.86 -5.46
C LYS A 139 -5.62 5.83 -4.07
N ALA A 140 -6.16 6.98 -3.68
CA ALA A 140 -6.75 7.29 -2.38
C ALA A 140 -5.82 7.02 -1.20
N LEU A 141 -4.49 7.10 -1.41
CA LEU A 141 -3.54 7.21 -0.31
C LEU A 141 -3.57 8.61 0.31
N PHE A 142 -3.95 9.63 -0.47
CA PHE A 142 -4.05 11.02 -0.08
C PHE A 142 -5.47 11.51 -0.34
N ALA A 143 -6.21 11.86 0.71
CA ALA A 143 -7.50 12.51 0.58
C ALA A 143 -7.27 14.03 0.40
N ILE A 144 -7.49 14.53 -0.82
CA ILE A 144 -7.44 15.97 -1.10
C ILE A 144 -8.86 16.54 -0.96
N LEU A 145 -9.03 17.46 -0.02
CA LEU A 145 -10.32 17.98 0.38
C LEU A 145 -10.26 19.50 0.42
N ASP A 146 -11.36 20.17 0.10
CA ASP A 146 -11.46 21.61 0.29
C ASP A 146 -11.47 21.95 1.80
N LYS A 147 -10.99 23.14 2.13
CA LYS A 147 -11.08 23.70 3.49
C LYS A 147 -12.53 24.14 3.74
N PRO A 148 -13.06 23.94 4.95
CA PRO A 148 -14.36 24.49 5.31
C PRO A 148 -14.31 26.03 5.29
N GLU A 149 -15.36 26.67 4.79
CA GLU A 149 -15.50 28.14 4.82
C GLU A 149 -15.95 28.60 6.21
N ASP A 150 -16.74 27.77 6.91
CA ASP A 150 -17.21 28.00 8.27
C ASP A 150 -17.07 26.78 9.20
N ASP A 151 -17.39 26.96 10.49
CA ASP A 151 -17.23 25.93 11.53
C ASP A 151 -18.28 24.80 11.47
N LYS A 152 -19.30 24.94 10.62
CA LYS A 152 -20.41 23.99 10.44
C LYS A 152 -20.32 23.25 9.13
N ASP A 153 -19.47 23.69 8.20
CA ASP A 153 -19.25 23.02 6.93
C ASP A 153 -18.75 21.59 7.11
N GLU A 154 -19.41 20.68 6.40
CA GLU A 154 -19.01 19.29 6.28
C GLU A 154 -18.55 18.99 4.85
N ILE A 155 -17.28 18.67 4.71
CA ILE A 155 -16.64 18.36 3.43
C ILE A 155 -16.81 16.87 3.16
N GLU A 156 -17.75 16.58 2.28
CA GLU A 156 -18.19 15.22 1.98
C GLU A 156 -17.49 14.56 0.79
N GLN A 157 -16.85 15.34 -0.07
CA GLN A 157 -16.31 14.89 -1.36
C GLN A 157 -14.82 15.19 -1.43
N VAL A 158 -14.07 14.21 -1.93
CA VAL A 158 -12.67 14.41 -2.35
C VAL A 158 -12.69 15.23 -3.63
N VAL A 159 -11.67 16.06 -3.81
CA VAL A 159 -11.47 16.82 -5.04
C VAL A 159 -11.26 15.86 -6.20
N ASP A 160 -12.12 15.98 -7.23
CA ASP A 160 -11.92 15.31 -8.51
C ASP A 160 -10.90 16.08 -9.37
N PHE A 161 -9.87 15.40 -9.85
CA PHE A 161 -8.83 16.01 -10.67
C PHE A 161 -9.12 15.89 -12.16
N PRO A 162 -9.11 17.00 -12.93
CA PRO A 162 -9.24 16.96 -14.39
C PRO A 162 -7.94 16.43 -15.02
N ALA A 163 -7.92 16.34 -16.36
CA ALA A 163 -6.71 16.02 -17.11
C ALA A 163 -5.55 16.97 -16.78
N ALA A 164 -4.30 16.50 -16.90
CA ALA A 164 -3.10 17.19 -16.42
C ALA A 164 -2.93 18.61 -16.99
N ASP A 165 -3.29 18.80 -18.26
CA ASP A 165 -3.26 20.09 -18.96
C ASP A 165 -4.36 21.08 -18.53
N LYS A 166 -5.30 20.63 -17.69
CA LYS A 166 -6.48 21.40 -17.26
C LYS A 166 -6.53 21.60 -15.74
N ILE A 167 -5.47 21.25 -15.02
CA ILE A 167 -5.42 21.45 -13.57
C ILE A 167 -5.32 22.94 -13.27
N ASP A 168 -6.35 23.46 -12.62
CA ASP A 168 -6.34 24.80 -12.05
C ASP A 168 -5.70 24.76 -10.66
N ARG A 169 -4.58 25.48 -10.54
CA ARG A 169 -3.78 25.59 -9.31
C ARG A 169 -4.20 26.75 -8.42
N SER A 170 -5.12 27.62 -8.86
CA SER A 170 -5.52 28.78 -8.06
C SER A 170 -6.19 28.40 -6.75
N ASN A 171 -6.75 27.19 -6.68
CA ASN A 171 -7.51 26.69 -5.55
C ASN A 171 -6.70 25.80 -4.59
N ASP A 172 -5.39 25.64 -4.82
CA ASP A 172 -4.56 24.75 -4.00
C ASP A 172 -4.35 25.27 -2.57
N GLU A 173 -4.48 26.58 -2.34
CA GLU A 173 -4.39 27.18 -1.00
C GLU A 173 -5.63 26.90 -0.14
N GLN A 174 -6.76 26.65 -0.80
CA GLN A 174 -8.07 26.36 -0.23
C GLN A 174 -8.27 24.86 0.00
N ARG A 175 -7.22 24.06 -0.16
CA ARG A 175 -7.26 22.60 -0.02
C ARG A 175 -6.31 22.11 1.06
N VAL A 176 -6.64 20.96 1.61
CA VAL A 176 -5.79 20.18 2.50
C VAL A 176 -5.56 18.79 1.91
N ALA A 177 -4.40 18.22 2.22
CA ALA A 177 -4.10 16.82 2.05
C ALA A 177 -4.16 16.13 3.39
N ILE A 178 -4.96 15.07 3.49
CA ILE A 178 -5.04 14.21 4.67
C ILE A 178 -4.64 12.80 4.28
N PHE A 179 -3.63 12.25 4.95
CA PHE A 179 -3.04 10.95 4.60
C PHE A 179 -2.42 10.27 5.81
N ALA A 180 -2.27 8.95 5.77
CA ALA A 180 -1.56 8.22 6.82
C ALA A 180 -0.03 8.39 6.64
N PRO A 181 0.77 8.44 7.72
CA PRO A 181 2.22 8.60 7.58
C PRO A 181 2.88 7.56 6.66
N GLY A 182 2.41 6.31 6.69
CA GLY A 182 2.90 5.23 5.83
C GLY A 182 2.74 5.50 4.33
N ALA A 183 1.81 6.38 3.93
CA ALA A 183 1.52 6.67 2.52
C ALA A 183 2.67 7.35 1.77
N ILE A 184 3.56 8.07 2.47
CA ILE A 184 4.64 8.82 1.82
C ILE A 184 5.81 7.93 1.40
N TYR A 185 5.93 6.72 1.98
CA TYR A 185 7.10 5.87 1.81
C TYR A 185 7.33 5.46 0.36
N GLY A 186 6.28 5.27 -0.44
CA GLY A 186 6.42 4.95 -1.87
C GLY A 186 6.95 6.10 -2.73
N ILE A 187 6.97 7.33 -2.19
CA ILE A 187 7.25 8.56 -2.95
C ILE A 187 8.22 9.50 -2.26
N LEU A 188 8.93 9.08 -1.20
CA LEU A 188 9.87 9.93 -0.45
C LEU A 188 10.84 10.75 -1.33
N PRO A 189 11.42 10.21 -2.43
CA PRO A 189 12.28 11.00 -3.30
C PRO A 189 11.60 12.22 -3.91
N LEU A 190 10.30 12.13 -4.24
CA LEU A 190 9.56 13.26 -4.82
C LEU A 190 9.48 14.45 -3.87
N TRP A 191 9.41 14.18 -2.56
CA TRP A 191 9.33 15.23 -1.54
C TRP A 191 10.62 16.05 -1.44
N ALA A 192 11.78 15.44 -1.70
CA ALA A 192 13.07 16.11 -1.63
C ALA A 192 13.62 16.53 -3.02
N ALA A 193 12.93 16.19 -4.11
CA ALA A 193 13.41 16.41 -5.47
C ALA A 193 13.46 17.90 -5.85
N GLU A 194 12.46 18.68 -5.42
CA GLU A 194 12.30 20.08 -5.81
C GLU A 194 13.46 20.94 -5.28
N GLY A 195 14.06 21.75 -6.17
CA GLY A 195 15.21 22.61 -5.82
C GLY A 195 16.55 21.88 -5.65
N SER A 196 16.59 20.54 -5.74
CA SER A 196 17.83 19.78 -5.65
C SER A 196 18.58 19.69 -6.98
N GLU A 197 19.90 19.52 -6.92
CA GLU A 197 20.74 19.22 -8.10
C GLU A 197 20.43 17.84 -8.72
N CYS A 198 19.63 17.03 -8.03
CA CYS A 198 19.30 15.65 -8.42
C CYS A 198 17.83 15.44 -8.71
N LYS A 199 17.15 16.53 -9.06
CA LYS A 199 15.72 16.53 -9.39
C LYS A 199 15.37 15.43 -10.38
N ASP A 200 16.12 15.27 -11.46
CA ASP A 200 15.82 14.29 -12.51
C ASP A 200 15.89 12.84 -11.99
N GLN A 201 16.91 12.54 -11.18
CA GLN A 201 17.12 11.22 -10.60
C GLN A 201 16.11 10.92 -9.49
N LEU A 202 15.78 11.91 -8.65
CA LEU A 202 14.83 11.77 -7.54
C LEU A 202 13.38 11.73 -8.02
N SER A 203 13.08 12.33 -9.18
CA SER A 203 11.74 12.31 -9.78
C SER A 203 11.43 10.97 -10.47
N ASP A 204 12.46 10.17 -10.78
CA ASP A 204 12.31 8.83 -11.36
C ASP A 204 12.12 7.76 -10.26
N LEU A 205 10.87 7.52 -9.88
CA LEU A 205 10.50 6.50 -8.89
C LEU A 205 10.89 5.07 -9.30
N THR A 206 11.22 4.79 -10.57
CA THR A 206 11.65 3.45 -10.98
C THR A 206 13.01 3.08 -10.39
N ARG A 207 13.84 4.09 -10.08
CA ARG A 207 15.15 3.97 -9.42
C ARG A 207 15.05 3.90 -7.91
N TYR A 208 13.90 4.25 -7.34
CA TYR A 208 13.67 4.19 -5.91
C TYR A 208 13.42 2.75 -5.48
N LYS A 209 14.19 2.29 -4.48
CA LYS A 209 14.13 0.94 -3.93
C LYS A 209 14.24 0.98 -2.41
N THR A 210 13.61 0.01 -1.75
CA THR A 210 13.72 -0.21 -0.29
C THR A 210 15.13 -0.65 0.13
N THR A 211 15.87 -1.30 -0.78
CA THR A 211 17.25 -1.74 -0.56
C THR A 211 18.19 -0.93 -1.45
N PRO A 212 19.24 -0.31 -0.88
CA PRO A 212 20.28 0.38 -1.63
C PRO A 212 20.91 -0.45 -2.74
N VAL A 213 21.04 0.14 -3.92
CA VAL A 213 21.67 -0.44 -5.12
C VAL A 213 22.49 0.62 -5.85
N GLU A 214 23.52 0.20 -6.59
CA GLU A 214 24.33 1.11 -7.41
C GLU A 214 23.45 1.81 -8.47
N GLY A 215 23.58 3.13 -8.58
CA GLY A 215 22.75 3.94 -9.47
C GLY A 215 21.30 4.04 -9.02
N GLY A 216 20.92 3.47 -7.87
CA GLY A 216 19.59 3.60 -7.28
C GLY A 216 19.39 4.91 -6.53
N VAL A 217 18.14 5.14 -6.13
CA VAL A 217 17.76 6.18 -5.17
C VAL A 217 17.39 5.50 -3.86
N ALA A 218 17.91 6.04 -2.76
CA ALA A 218 17.51 5.68 -1.40
C ALA A 218 16.96 6.92 -0.70
N ALA A 219 15.90 6.76 0.09
CA ALA A 219 15.31 7.85 0.84
C ALA A 219 14.74 7.35 2.17
N TRP A 220 14.76 8.22 3.16
CA TRP A 220 14.27 7.98 4.50
C TRP A 220 13.63 9.22 5.09
N VAL A 221 12.72 9.01 6.04
CA VAL A 221 12.06 10.07 6.78
C VAL A 221 12.36 9.95 8.26
N GLU A 222 12.75 11.06 8.86
CA GLU A 222 12.81 11.25 10.31
C GLU A 222 11.67 12.17 10.72
N HIS A 223 11.07 11.98 11.88
CA HIS A 223 9.98 12.83 12.36
C HIS A 223 10.12 13.13 13.85
N SER A 224 9.55 14.26 14.27
CA SER A 224 9.41 14.60 15.69
C SER A 224 8.22 13.87 16.33
N GLU A 225 8.22 13.75 17.64
CA GLU A 225 6.98 13.43 18.38
C GLU A 225 6.00 14.62 18.29
N PRO A 226 4.71 14.38 18.04
CA PRO A 226 3.75 15.46 17.88
C PRO A 226 3.56 16.21 19.21
N LYS A 227 3.59 17.54 19.14
CA LYS A 227 3.30 18.44 20.26
C LYS A 227 2.14 19.37 19.87
N ASP A 228 1.03 19.26 20.60
CA ASP A 228 -0.22 19.96 20.27
C ASP A 228 -0.63 19.69 18.81
N HIS A 229 -0.61 18.41 18.41
CA HIS A 229 -0.74 17.89 17.04
C HIS A 229 0.39 18.27 16.07
N LYS A 230 1.19 19.30 16.33
CA LYS A 230 2.24 19.70 15.40
C LYS A 230 3.36 18.69 15.37
N THR A 231 3.70 18.24 14.17
CA THR A 231 4.85 17.38 13.92
C THR A 231 5.66 17.93 12.74
N GLU A 232 6.97 17.80 12.84
CA GLU A 232 7.90 18.07 11.75
C GLU A 232 8.44 16.74 11.23
N PHE A 233 8.55 16.60 9.92
CA PHE A 233 9.26 15.49 9.31
C PHE A 233 10.28 15.96 8.28
N ASN A 234 11.42 15.28 8.31
CA ASN A 234 12.62 15.58 7.56
C ASN A 234 12.91 14.41 6.63
N ILE A 235 12.89 14.67 5.33
CA ILE A 235 13.14 13.66 4.30
C ILE A 235 14.55 13.87 3.78
N ARG A 236 15.34 12.79 3.79
CA ARG A 236 16.65 12.71 3.15
C ARG A 236 16.57 11.74 2.00
N ALA A 237 17.01 12.17 0.81
CA ALA A 237 17.12 11.33 -0.37
C ALA A 237 18.52 11.41 -0.97
N GLN A 238 19.04 10.28 -1.45
CA GLN A 238 20.36 10.17 -2.05
C GLN A 238 20.33 9.36 -3.33
N VAL A 239 21.12 9.79 -4.31
CA VAL A 239 21.45 8.98 -5.49
C VAL A 239 22.74 8.24 -5.20
N LEU A 240 22.71 6.92 -5.26
CA LEU A 240 23.80 6.07 -4.79
C LEU A 240 24.79 5.71 -5.90
N LYS A 241 26.08 5.70 -5.55
CA LYS A 241 27.18 5.18 -6.36
C LYS A 241 27.95 4.16 -5.53
N ALA A 242 28.46 3.09 -6.15
CA ALA A 242 29.31 2.13 -5.45
C ALA A 242 30.56 2.81 -4.85
N SER A 243 30.96 2.37 -3.66
CA SER A 243 32.15 2.87 -3.00
C SER A 243 33.41 2.19 -3.56
N ASP A 244 34.53 2.92 -3.63
CA ASP A 244 35.80 2.36 -4.12
C ASP A 244 36.37 1.25 -3.21
N ALA A 245 35.81 1.08 -1.99
CA ALA A 245 36.24 0.06 -1.04
C ALA A 245 35.86 -1.36 -1.50
N GLU A 246 34.72 -1.54 -2.18
CA GLU A 246 34.30 -2.85 -2.73
C GLU A 246 35.06 -3.22 -4.00
N ILE A 247 35.39 -2.23 -4.85
CA ILE A 247 36.18 -2.44 -6.07
C ILE A 247 37.54 -3.09 -5.76
N ASN A 248 38.06 -2.89 -4.55
CA ASN A 248 39.33 -3.46 -4.09
C ASN A 248 39.23 -4.86 -3.47
N GLN A 249 38.02 -5.33 -3.10
CA GLN A 249 37.83 -6.71 -2.61
C GLN A 249 37.71 -7.71 -3.76
N ASP A 250 37.01 -7.36 -4.84
CA ASP A 250 36.90 -8.23 -6.02
C ASP A 250 38.24 -8.37 -6.77
N LYS A 251 39.04 -7.30 -6.85
CA LYS A 251 40.41 -7.36 -7.42
C LYS A 251 41.37 -8.21 -6.60
N LYS A 252 41.11 -8.42 -5.30
CA LYS A 252 41.94 -9.26 -4.44
C LYS A 252 41.57 -10.74 -4.53
N SER A 253 40.35 -11.06 -4.96
CA SER A 253 39.89 -12.44 -5.15
C SER A 253 40.39 -13.06 -6.47
N GLU A 254 40.58 -12.25 -7.53
CA GLU A 254 41.10 -12.76 -8.82
C GLU A 254 42.63 -13.00 -8.84
N THR A 255 43.38 -12.53 -7.84
CA THR A 255 44.86 -12.67 -7.85
C THR A 255 45.38 -13.94 -7.15
N HIS A 256 44.50 -14.80 -6.60
CA HIS A 256 44.91 -16.04 -5.92
C HIS A 256 44.62 -17.36 -6.65
N THR A 257 44.12 -17.32 -7.90
CA THR A 257 43.88 -18.54 -8.70
C THR A 257 44.74 -18.57 -9.97
N ALA A 258 46.04 -18.37 -9.83
CA ALA A 258 47.00 -18.56 -10.93
C ALA A 258 48.32 -19.18 -10.47
N SER A 259 48.30 -20.19 -9.59
CA SER A 259 49.46 -21.08 -9.42
C SER A 259 49.09 -22.39 -8.71
N ASN A 260 48.50 -23.33 -9.43
CA ASN A 260 48.76 -24.75 -9.16
C ASN A 260 48.46 -25.60 -10.39
N ARG A 261 49.43 -25.66 -11.31
CA ARG A 261 49.45 -26.61 -12.42
C ARG A 261 50.09 -27.91 -11.92
N THR A 262 49.33 -28.72 -11.19
CA THR A 262 49.75 -30.06 -10.76
C THR A 262 49.56 -31.05 -11.91
N ARG A 263 50.63 -31.82 -12.17
CA ARG A 263 50.75 -32.89 -13.18
C ARG A 263 49.56 -33.86 -13.18
N LEU A 264 49.00 -34.09 -14.36
CA LEU A 264 48.15 -35.23 -14.69
C LEU A 264 49.02 -36.48 -14.89
N VAL A 265 48.68 -37.56 -14.18
CA VAL A 265 49.09 -38.94 -14.48
C VAL A 265 47.82 -39.71 -14.86
N PRO A 266 47.81 -40.49 -15.96
CA PRO A 266 46.63 -41.22 -16.40
C PRO A 266 46.47 -42.55 -15.63
N GLY A 267 45.25 -42.80 -15.12
CA GLY A 267 44.83 -44.08 -14.56
C GLY A 267 43.68 -44.71 -15.38
N PRO A 268 43.58 -46.05 -15.44
CA PRO A 268 42.73 -46.79 -16.39
C PRO A 268 41.26 -46.93 -15.93
N PRO A 269 40.36 -47.37 -16.83
CA PRO A 269 38.92 -47.35 -16.59
C PRO A 269 38.46 -48.60 -15.83
N THR A 270 37.59 -48.40 -14.84
CA THR A 270 36.77 -49.46 -14.26
C THR A 270 35.31 -49.05 -14.29
N GLY A 271 34.50 -49.91 -14.91
CA GLY A 271 33.05 -49.83 -14.94
C GLY A 271 32.37 -50.57 -13.79
N PHE A 272 31.04 -50.64 -13.91
CA PHE A 272 29.98 -51.18 -13.03
C PHE A 272 29.38 -50.17 -12.04
N SER A 273 28.09 -50.17 -11.69
CA SER A 273 26.80 -50.64 -12.25
C SER A 273 25.73 -50.38 -11.17
N LEU A 274 24.56 -49.85 -11.57
CA LEU A 274 23.20 -49.99 -10.99
C LEU A 274 22.93 -49.90 -9.46
N ALA A 275 22.09 -48.92 -9.06
CA ALA A 275 20.67 -49.12 -8.63
C ALA A 275 20.19 -48.14 -7.52
N GLY A 276 18.95 -47.64 -7.66
CA GLY A 276 18.15 -47.02 -6.58
C GLY A 276 17.57 -45.64 -6.93
N ARG A 277 16.44 -45.56 -7.64
CA ARG A 277 15.09 -45.25 -7.10
C ARG A 277 15.06 -44.15 -6.03
N HIS A 278 14.68 -42.93 -6.40
CA HIS A 278 13.50 -42.21 -5.91
C HIS A 278 13.28 -40.97 -6.82
N GLY A 279 12.02 -40.70 -7.16
CA GLY A 279 11.63 -39.86 -8.28
C GLY A 279 11.93 -38.37 -8.11
N LEU A 280 12.55 -37.81 -9.15
CA LEU A 280 12.59 -36.39 -9.49
C LEU A 280 12.11 -36.30 -10.94
N VAL A 281 10.96 -35.66 -11.16
CA VAL A 281 10.49 -35.36 -12.51
C VAL A 281 11.23 -34.11 -12.97
N PHE A 282 12.27 -34.31 -13.78
CA PHE A 282 12.86 -33.25 -14.59
C PHE A 282 11.98 -33.04 -15.83
N SER A 283 11.43 -31.84 -15.99
CA SER A 283 10.86 -31.43 -17.27
C SER A 283 11.98 -30.95 -18.17
N GLN A 284 12.27 -31.72 -19.22
CA GLN A 284 13.26 -31.40 -20.25
C GLN A 284 12.57 -30.60 -21.36
N ALA A 285 13.06 -29.39 -21.66
CA ALA A 285 12.63 -28.63 -22.83
C ALA A 285 13.46 -29.05 -24.05
N TYR A 286 12.81 -29.37 -25.16
CA TYR A 286 13.47 -29.56 -26.45
C TYR A 286 13.32 -28.30 -27.30
N LEU A 287 14.44 -27.78 -27.80
CA LEU A 287 14.50 -26.73 -28.80
C LEU A 287 14.84 -27.37 -30.15
N GLY A 288 13.87 -27.44 -31.05
CA GLY A 288 14.05 -27.77 -32.46
C GLY A 288 13.70 -26.56 -33.32
N LYS A 289 14.52 -26.27 -34.33
CA LYS A 289 14.36 -25.13 -35.24
C LYS A 289 14.30 -25.63 -36.67
N GLU A 290 13.13 -25.57 -37.29
CA GLU A 290 12.95 -25.63 -38.75
C GLU A 290 11.92 -24.58 -39.18
N ASP A 291 12.24 -23.82 -40.22
CA ASP A 291 11.39 -22.90 -40.98
C ASP A 291 10.61 -21.82 -40.20
N GLY A 292 11.29 -21.14 -39.27
CA GLY A 292 10.86 -19.82 -38.79
C GLY A 292 9.61 -19.79 -37.91
N LEU A 293 9.08 -20.93 -37.49
CA LEU A 293 7.94 -21.04 -36.60
C LEU A 293 8.33 -21.73 -35.28
N LEU A 294 8.16 -21.04 -34.16
CA LEU A 294 8.43 -21.59 -32.84
C LEU A 294 7.17 -22.34 -32.36
N ILE A 295 7.25 -23.68 -32.26
CA ILE A 295 6.15 -24.51 -31.73
C ILE A 295 6.52 -24.94 -30.31
N MET A 296 5.80 -24.44 -29.31
CA MET A 296 5.84 -24.96 -27.94
C MET A 296 4.72 -25.98 -27.75
N ILE A 297 5.07 -27.24 -27.52
CA ILE A 297 4.11 -28.30 -27.17
C ILE A 297 4.10 -28.45 -25.65
N TRP A 298 2.94 -28.17 -25.04
CA TRP A 298 2.69 -28.48 -23.63
C TRP A 298 1.98 -29.83 -23.54
N ILE A 299 2.57 -30.78 -22.82
CA ILE A 299 1.89 -32.02 -22.41
C ILE A 299 1.34 -31.76 -21.02
N MET A 300 0.02 -31.63 -20.89
CA MET A 300 -0.64 -31.46 -19.58
C MET A 300 -1.00 -32.81 -18.97
N ASP A 301 -0.67 -32.94 -17.69
CA ASP A 301 -1.11 -34.03 -16.80
C ASP A 301 -2.63 -33.92 -16.54
N PRO A 302 -3.43 -34.99 -16.77
CA PRO A 302 -4.89 -34.94 -16.64
C PRO A 302 -5.44 -34.82 -15.20
N ALA A 303 -4.61 -34.65 -14.17
CA ALA A 303 -5.05 -34.66 -12.77
C ALA A 303 -5.49 -33.30 -12.16
N ILE A 304 -5.61 -32.20 -12.92
CA ILE A 304 -6.07 -30.90 -12.39
C ILE A 304 -7.30 -30.42 -13.16
N GLN A 305 -8.49 -30.76 -12.65
CA GLN A 305 -9.75 -30.18 -13.10
C GLN A 305 -10.22 -29.06 -12.16
N GLY A 306 -10.50 -27.87 -12.71
CA GLY A 306 -11.49 -26.98 -12.12
C GLY A 306 -11.24 -25.47 -12.11
N LYS A 307 -11.17 -24.82 -13.29
CA LYS A 307 -11.88 -23.56 -13.63
C LYS A 307 -11.35 -23.02 -14.96
N MET A 308 -12.19 -23.12 -15.99
CA MET A 308 -11.88 -22.70 -17.35
C MET A 308 -12.42 -21.28 -17.57
N ILE A 309 -11.51 -20.30 -17.73
CA ILE A 309 -11.82 -18.98 -18.28
C ILE A 309 -11.49 -19.04 -19.77
N LYS A 310 -12.51 -18.91 -20.64
CA LYS A 310 -12.30 -18.80 -22.09
C LYS A 310 -11.69 -17.42 -22.41
N ARG A 311 -10.46 -17.40 -22.92
CA ARG A 311 -9.87 -16.24 -23.58
C ARG A 311 -9.81 -16.53 -25.08
N SER A 312 -10.64 -15.82 -25.85
CA SER A 312 -10.63 -15.83 -27.32
C SER A 312 -9.54 -14.88 -27.79
N THR A 313 -8.66 -15.34 -28.68
CA THR A 313 -7.77 -14.46 -29.45
C THR A 313 -8.27 -14.47 -30.89
N ASN A 314 -8.69 -13.30 -31.38
CA ASN A 314 -8.56 -13.00 -32.80
C ASN A 314 -8.56 -11.49 -33.04
N THR A 315 -7.76 -11.11 -34.03
CA THR A 315 -7.47 -9.78 -34.55
C THR A 315 -8.60 -9.24 -35.43
N ASP A 316 -8.52 -7.92 -35.67
CA ASP A 316 -9.14 -7.10 -36.73
C ASP A 316 -10.47 -6.37 -36.47
N THR A 317 -10.31 -5.05 -36.31
CA THR A 317 -10.94 -3.93 -37.05
C THR A 317 -12.44 -3.94 -37.37
N ALA A 318 -13.10 -2.85 -36.90
CA ALA A 318 -14.26 -2.12 -37.46
C ALA A 318 -15.55 -2.09 -36.60
N MET A 319 -15.68 -0.97 -35.88
CA MET A 319 -16.74 0.06 -36.00
C MET A 319 -18.23 -0.33 -36.22
N TRP A 320 -19.06 0.31 -35.39
CA TRP A 320 -20.50 0.68 -35.47
C TRP A 320 -21.55 -0.04 -34.60
N CYS A 321 -22.43 0.84 -34.14
CA CYS A 321 -23.53 0.77 -33.19
C CYS A 321 -24.69 -0.20 -33.54
N ILE A 322 -25.63 -0.34 -32.58
CA ILE A 322 -27.10 -0.14 -32.69
C ILE A 322 -27.94 -1.25 -31.99
N LEU A 323 -28.92 -0.78 -31.17
CA LEU A 323 -30.22 -1.36 -30.70
C LEU A 323 -30.19 -2.73 -29.98
N GLY A 324 -30.75 -2.86 -28.76
CA GLY A 324 -32.18 -2.88 -28.43
C GLY A 324 -32.58 -4.33 -28.12
N THR A 325 -33.20 -4.70 -26.99
CA THR A 325 -34.66 -4.65 -26.77
C THR A 325 -35.07 -4.88 -25.31
N LYS A 326 -36.18 -4.22 -24.94
CA LYS A 326 -37.08 -4.46 -23.79
C LYS A 326 -37.55 -5.91 -23.62
N GLN A 327 -37.86 -6.30 -22.38
CA GLN A 327 -39.15 -6.96 -22.07
C GLN A 327 -39.63 -6.67 -20.62
N ASN A 328 -40.91 -6.26 -20.55
CA ASN A 328 -41.85 -6.00 -19.44
C ASN A 328 -42.03 -7.16 -18.43
N ASP A 329 -42.72 -7.13 -17.29
CA ASP A 329 -43.69 -6.28 -16.55
C ASP A 329 -43.67 -6.77 -15.07
N THR A 330 -43.91 -5.99 -14.01
CA THR A 330 -45.19 -5.68 -13.31
C THR A 330 -44.76 -4.93 -12.03
N GLY A 331 -45.38 -3.90 -11.44
CA GLY A 331 -46.72 -3.36 -11.45
C GLY A 331 -47.07 -2.96 -9.99
N LYS A 332 -47.21 -1.66 -9.69
CA LYS A 332 -48.04 -1.10 -8.59
C LYS A 332 -48.05 0.43 -8.65
N SER A 333 -49.19 0.98 -9.05
CA SER A 333 -49.51 2.41 -9.04
C SER A 333 -50.32 2.73 -7.79
N ALA A 334 -49.94 3.78 -7.06
CA ALA A 334 -50.76 4.43 -6.05
C ALA A 334 -51.44 5.65 -6.69
N GLN A 335 -52.76 5.74 -6.55
CA GLN A 335 -53.54 6.93 -6.88
C GLN A 335 -53.45 7.93 -5.72
N HIS A 336 -53.11 9.17 -6.04
CA HIS A 336 -53.35 10.33 -5.19
C HIS A 336 -54.34 11.24 -5.93
N GLN A 337 -55.52 11.44 -5.32
CA GLN A 337 -56.54 12.37 -5.78
C GLN A 337 -56.37 13.67 -5.01
N SER A 338 -56.22 14.77 -5.74
CA SER A 338 -56.39 16.13 -5.26
C SER A 338 -57.85 16.56 -5.48
N GLN A 339 -58.53 16.96 -4.42
CA GLN A 339 -59.49 18.07 -4.38
C GLN A 339 -59.41 18.73 -3.02
#